data_AF-A0A423L1X6-F1
#
_entry.id   AF-A0A423L1X6-F1
#
_cell.length_a   1.000
_cell.length_b   1.000
_cell.length_c   1.000
_cell.angle_alpha   90.00
_cell.angle_beta   90.00
_cell.angle_gamma   90.00
#
_symmetry.space_group_name_H-M   'P 1'
#
loop_
_entity.id
_entity.type
_entity.pdbx_description
1 polymer ?
#
loop_
_entity_poly.entity_id
_entity_poly.type
_entity_poly.pdbx_seq_one_letter_code
_entity_poly.pdbx_strand_id
1 'polypeptide(L)' 'MVTGQSLSDYTEQEFIALLKRIMGNDETEEEESRLVFHFNSICGHPEGSDLIFYPPVDTDDSAEGIN' A
#
# COMPACT_ATOMS: atom_id res chain seq x y z
N MET A 1 -9.14 16.66 -1.36
CA MET A 1 -8.00 17.05 -0.50
C MET A 1 -7.79 15.88 0.44
N VAL A 2 -6.72 15.10 0.30
CA VAL A 2 -6.40 14.01 1.24
C VAL A 2 -5.37 14.58 2.21
N THR A 3 -5.78 14.72 3.48
CA THR A 3 -5.00 15.33 4.57
C THR A 3 -4.66 14.28 5.63
N GLY A 4 -4.04 13.17 5.23
CA GLY A 4 -3.47 12.17 6.15
C GLY A 4 -1.95 12.21 6.05
N GLN A 5 -1.28 12.78 7.07
CA GLN A 5 0.17 12.99 7.07
C GLN A 5 0.99 11.74 7.47
N SER A 6 0.34 10.64 7.84
CA SER A 6 1.02 9.40 8.25
C SER A 6 0.08 8.19 8.20
N LEU A 7 0.64 6.98 8.10
CA LEU A 7 -0.11 5.71 8.15
C LEU A 7 -1.01 5.59 9.38
N SER A 8 -0.63 6.22 10.50
CA SER A 8 -1.40 6.23 11.75
C SER A 8 -2.74 6.99 11.68
N ASP A 9 -2.94 7.81 10.64
CA ASP A 9 -4.22 8.49 10.38
C ASP A 9 -5.19 7.60 9.59
N TYR A 10 -4.68 6.52 8.99
CA TYR A 10 -5.47 5.55 8.24
C TYR A 10 -5.95 4.44 9.16
N THR A 11 -7.25 4.17 9.13
CA THR A 11 -7.77 2.92 9.67
C THR A 11 -7.41 1.77 8.74
N GLU A 12 -7.37 0.53 9.25
CA GLU A 12 -7.08 -0.66 8.45
C GLU A 12 -7.97 -0.75 7.20
N GLN A 13 -9.26 -0.41 7.34
CA GLN A 13 -10.20 -0.41 6.22
C GLN A 13 -9.87 0.65 5.16
N GLU A 14 -9.48 1.85 5.59
CA GLU A 14 -9.05 2.92 4.67
C GLU A 14 -7.75 2.55 3.95
N PHE A 15 -6.83 1.88 4.65
CA PHE A 15 -5.59 1.39 4.07
C PHE A 15 -5.83 0.26 3.06
N ILE A 16 -6.72 -0.69 3.37
CA ILE A 16 -7.13 -1.74 2.43
C ILE A 16 -7.84 -1.13 1.21
N ALA A 17 -8.67 -0.11 1.39
CA ALA A 17 -9.32 0.59 0.29
C ALA A 17 -8.30 1.31 -0.61
N LEU A 18 -7.28 1.93 -0.02
CA LEU A 18 -6.16 2.54 -0.75
C LEU A 18 -5.40 1.48 -1.58
N LEU A 19 -5.06 0.34 -0.98
CA LEU A 19 -4.39 -0.77 -1.68
C LEU A 19 -5.24 -1.30 -2.84
N LYS A 20 -6.53 -1.53 -2.60
CA LYS A 20 -7.47 -1.95 -3.66
C LYS A 20 -7.59 -0.94 -4.78
N ARG A 21 -7.41 0.34 -4.50
CA ARG A 21 -7.45 1.42 -5.50
C ARG A 21 -6.13 1.56 -6.27
N ILE A 22 -5.02 1.17 -5.67
CA ILE A 22 -3.71 1.08 -6.34
C ILE A 22 -3.63 -0.18 -7.22
N MET A 23 -4.21 -1.30 -6.76
CA MET A 23 -4.28 -2.56 -7.52
C MET A 23 -5.42 -2.58 -8.55
N GLY A 24 -6.50 -1.87 -8.25
CA GLY A 24 -7.64 -1.69 -9.13
C GLY A 24 -7.28 -0.63 -10.14
N ASN A 25 -7.05 -1.06 -11.38
CA ASN A 25 -6.76 -0.22 -12.56
C ASN A 25 -7.98 0.64 -12.97
N ASP A 26 -8.80 1.06 -12.01
CA ASP A 26 -9.97 1.92 -12.18
C ASP A 26 -9.58 3.40 -12.28
N GLU A 27 -8.37 3.75 -11.84
CA GLU A 27 -7.82 5.10 -11.86
C GLU A 27 -6.96 5.35 -13.11
N THR A 28 -6.65 6.61 -13.38
CA THR A 28 -5.72 7.00 -14.45
C THR A 28 -4.27 6.82 -14.00
N GLU A 29 -3.34 6.60 -14.93
CA GLU A 29 -1.90 6.44 -14.62
C GLU A 29 -1.35 7.57 -13.73
N GLU A 30 -1.82 8.81 -13.92
CA GLU A 30 -1.44 9.97 -13.10
C GLU A 30 -1.98 9.89 -11.66
N GLU A 31 -3.17 9.35 -11.46
CA GLU A 31 -3.76 9.16 -10.15
C GLU A 31 -3.18 7.92 -9.46
N GLU A 32 -2.98 6.82 -10.19
CA GLU A 32 -2.26 5.64 -9.71
C GLU A 32 -0.85 6.01 -9.21
N SER A 33 -0.08 6.76 -10.00
CA SER A 33 1.25 7.24 -9.60
C SER A 33 1.21 8.08 -8.32
N ARG A 34 0.20 8.95 -8.17
CA ARG A 34 0.01 9.76 -6.95
C ARG A 34 -0.35 8.90 -5.74
N LEU A 35 -1.22 7.90 -5.91
CA LEU A 35 -1.59 6.97 -4.85
C LEU A 35 -0.40 6.10 -4.41
N VAL A 36 0.39 5.62 -5.37
CA VAL A 36 1.64 4.87 -5.14
C VAL A 36 2.67 5.71 -4.40
N PHE A 37 2.88 6.96 -4.82
CA PHE A 37 3.81 7.87 -4.13
C PHE A 37 3.34 8.19 -2.71
N HIS A 38 2.03 8.44 -2.55
CA HIS A 38 1.42 8.66 -1.25
C HIS A 38 1.60 7.43 -0.34
N PHE A 39 1.35 6.24 -0.86
CA PHE A 39 1.59 4.97 -0.17
C PHE A 39 3.04 4.85 0.30
N ASN A 40 4.03 5.08 -0.58
CA ASN A 40 5.45 5.06 -0.22
C ASN A 40 5.75 6.05 0.91
N SER A 41 5.17 7.26 0.85
CA SER A 41 5.40 8.30 1.85
C SER A 41 4.80 7.95 3.22
N ILE A 42 3.65 7.26 3.26
CA ILE A 42 3.01 6.88 4.54
C ILE A 42 3.54 5.55 5.09
N CYS A 43 3.90 4.60 4.22
CA CYS A 43 4.34 3.25 4.59
C CYS A 43 5.70 3.30 5.31
N GLY A 44 6.59 4.22 4.89
CA GLY A 44 7.92 4.35 5.50
C GLY A 44 8.83 3.14 5.30
N HIS A 45 8.36 2.13 4.55
CA HIS A 45 9.13 0.95 4.19
C HIS A 45 10.02 1.27 2.98
N PRO A 46 11.30 0.85 2.97
CA PRO A 46 12.19 1.10 1.84
C PRO A 46 11.70 0.46 0.53
N GLU A 47 10.91 -0.61 0.63
CA GLU A 47 10.30 -1.29 -0.52
C GLU A 47 8.96 -0.65 -0.93
N GLY A 48 8.27 0.03 0.00
CA GLY A 48 6.99 0.70 -0.24
C GLY A 48 6.06 -0.02 -1.22
N SER A 49 5.78 0.58 -2.38
CA SER A 49 4.85 0.00 -3.36
C SER A 49 5.33 -1.31 -4.00
N ASP A 50 6.63 -1.62 -3.97
CA ASP A 50 7.12 -2.93 -4.42
C ASP A 50 6.49 -4.07 -3.62
N LEU A 51 6.10 -3.86 -2.35
CA LEU A 51 5.35 -4.86 -1.58
C LEU A 51 3.97 -5.19 -2.21
N ILE A 52 3.41 -4.28 -2.99
CA ILE A 52 2.09 -4.43 -3.65
C ILE A 52 2.26 -5.08 -5.02
N PHE A 53 3.23 -4.61 -5.82
CA PHE A 53 3.42 -5.05 -7.21
C PHE A 53 4.34 -6.28 -7.35
N TYR A 54 5.27 -6.45 -6.41
CA TYR A 54 6.27 -7.49 -6.37
C TYR A 54 6.37 -8.06 -4.95
N PRO A 55 5.30 -8.71 -4.45
CA PRO A 55 5.38 -9.37 -3.17
C PRO A 55 6.60 -10.31 -3.17
N PRO A 56 7.43 -10.30 -2.12
CA PRO A 56 8.58 -11.18 -2.05
C PRO A 56 8.08 -12.62 -2.20
N VAL A 57 8.59 -13.31 -3.23
CA VAL A 57 8.23 -14.70 -3.57
C VAL A 57 8.48 -15.72 -2.44
N ASP A 58 9.08 -15.26 -1.34
CA ASP A 58 9.54 -16.06 -0.19
C ASP A 58 8.94 -15.61 1.14
N THR A 59 7.98 -14.67 1.19
CA THR A 59 7.12 -14.59 2.38
C THR A 59 6.13 -15.74 2.29
N ASP A 60 6.53 -16.85 2.91
CA ASP A 60 5.69 -17.99 3.25
C ASP A 60 4.30 -17.49 3.69
N ASP A 61 3.32 -17.59 2.79
CA ASP A 61 1.88 -17.37 3.03
C ASP A 61 1.29 -18.42 4.00
N SER A 62 2.12 -19.05 4.84
CA SER A 62 1.67 -19.99 5.86
C SER A 62 1.55 -19.23 7.18
N ALA A 63 0.34 -19.18 7.71
CA ALA A 63 -0.06 -18.46 8.92
C ALA A 63 0.59 -18.93 10.25
N GLU A 64 1.81 -19.49 10.24
CA GLU A 64 2.46 -20.15 11.38
C GLU A 64 3.82 -19.52 11.76
N GLY A 65 4.13 -18.32 11.26
CA GLY A 65 5.46 -17.71 11.36
C GLY A 65 5.63 -16.55 12.34
N ILE A 66 4.82 -16.40 13.39
CA ILE A 66 5.12 -15.44 14.46
C ILE A 66 5.16 -16.21 15.80
N ASN A 67 6.38 -16.45 16.28
CA ASN A 67 6.69 -16.89 17.63
C ASN A 67 7.38 -15.76 18.40
#